data_AF-A0A8T6TKG2-F1
#
_entry.id   AF-A0A8T6TKG2-F1
#
_cell.length_a   1.000
_cell.length_b   1.000
_cell.length_c   1.000
_cell.angle_alpha   90.00
_cell.angle_beta   90.00
_cell.angle_gamma   90.00
#
_symmetry.space_group_name_H-M   'P 1'
#
loop_
_entity.id
_entity.type
_entity.pdbx_description
1 polymer ?
#
loop_
_entity_poly.entity_id
_entity_poly.type
_entity_poly.pdbx_seq_one_letter_code
_entity_poly.pdbx_strand_id
1 'polypeptide(L)' 'KLGTEAVKIIEGFGKVLVDTCMVVAPIDEVASSTATNSGKAATYLPLDAFCGQKVLYRSTPML' A
#
# COMPACT_ATOMS: atom_id res chain seq x y z
N LYS A 1 -15.97 7.12 -5.12
CA LYS A 1 -14.56 7.57 -5.05
C LYS A 1 -14.10 7.36 -3.61
N LEU A 2 -12.95 6.71 -3.40
CA LEU A 2 -12.42 6.35 -2.07
C LEU A 2 -12.48 7.54 -1.07
N GLY A 3 -12.95 7.26 0.17
CA GLY A 3 -12.60 7.93 1.43
C GLY A 3 -12.88 9.43 1.60
N THR A 4 -14.04 9.81 2.15
CA THR A 4 -14.63 11.15 1.98
C THR A 4 -14.39 12.21 3.07
N GLU A 5 -13.57 11.95 4.10
CA GLU A 5 -13.26 12.96 5.14
C GLU A 5 -11.78 12.99 5.57
N ALA A 6 -11.17 11.83 5.84
CA ALA A 6 -9.75 11.74 6.17
C ALA A 6 -8.84 12.31 5.06
N VAL A 7 -9.19 12.05 3.80
CA VAL A 7 -8.49 12.61 2.63
C VAL A 7 -8.51 14.13 2.65
N LYS A 8 -9.65 14.75 2.98
CA LYS A 8 -9.80 16.22 3.05
C LYS A 8 -8.94 16.84 4.14
N ILE A 9 -8.82 16.17 5.29
CA ILE A 9 -7.96 16.63 6.38
C ILE A 9 -6.50 16.63 5.93
N ILE A 10 -6.03 15.55 5.29
CA ILE A 10 -4.65 15.43 4.81
C ILE A 10 -4.36 16.43 3.69
N GLU A 11 -5.33 16.66 2.79
CA GLU A 11 -5.21 17.66 1.72
C GLU A 11 -4.99 19.09 2.25
N GLY A 12 -5.44 19.40 3.47
CA GLY A 12 -5.14 20.65 4.15
C GLY A 12 -3.64 20.87 4.44
N PHE A 13 -2.84 19.80 4.46
CA PHE A 13 -1.40 19.85 4.72
C PHE A 13 -0.54 19.58 3.47
N GLY A 14 -1.14 19.19 2.35
CA GLY A 14 -0.45 18.93 1.10
C GLY A 14 -1.24 18.03 0.15
N LYS A 15 -0.92 18.06 -1.14
CA LYS A 15 -1.66 17.27 -2.15
C LYS A 15 -1.57 15.78 -1.86
N VAL A 16 -2.72 15.15 -1.60
CA VAL A 16 -2.80 13.68 -1.46
C VAL A 16 -2.59 13.05 -2.83
N LEU A 17 -1.43 12.41 -3.01
CA LEU A 17 -1.06 11.82 -4.30
C LEU A 17 -1.69 10.45 -4.51
N VAL A 18 -1.72 9.59 -3.47
CA VAL A 18 -2.37 8.27 -3.52
C VAL A 18 -2.75 7.80 -2.11
N ASP A 19 -3.99 7.32 -1.93
CA ASP A 19 -4.45 6.63 -0.71
C ASP A 19 -4.08 5.15 -0.80
N THR A 20 -2.98 4.74 -0.15
CA THR A 20 -2.43 3.38 -0.27
C THR A 20 -1.95 2.81 1.06
N CYS A 21 -2.80 2.85 2.07
CA CYS A 21 -2.61 1.97 3.21
C CYS A 21 -3.29 0.63 2.87
N MET A 22 -2.50 -0.37 2.44
CA MET A 22 -2.96 -1.76 2.51
C MET A 22 -3.14 -2.10 3.99
N VAL A 23 -4.27 -2.68 4.38
CA VAL A 23 -4.40 -3.31 5.70
C VAL A 23 -3.54 -4.58 5.65
N VAL A 24 -2.36 -4.51 6.26
CA VAL A 24 -1.31 -5.53 6.11
C VAL A 24 -1.26 -6.54 7.25
N ALA A 25 -1.97 -6.31 8.35
CA ALA A 25 -1.95 -7.22 9.50
C ALA A 25 -2.31 -8.69 9.13
N PRO A 26 -3.30 -8.97 8.26
CA PRO A 26 -3.61 -10.36 7.89
C PRO A 26 -2.61 -10.96 6.89
N ILE A 27 -1.84 -10.15 6.16
CA ILE A 27 -1.05 -10.63 5.01
C ILE A 27 0.12 -11.52 5.47
N ASP A 28 0.67 -11.22 6.64
CA ASP A 28 1.84 -11.89 7.21
C ASP A 28 1.55 -13.34 7.61
N GLU A 29 0.30 -13.63 7.97
CA GLU A 29 -0.13 -14.97 8.38
C GLU A 29 -0.52 -15.86 7.20
N VAL A 30 -0.87 -15.26 6.05
CA VAL A 30 -1.46 -15.98 4.90
C VAL A 30 -0.54 -16.07 3.69
N ALA A 31 0.45 -15.18 3.58
CA ALA A 31 1.35 -15.13 2.44
C ALA A 31 2.75 -14.64 2.85
N SER A 32 3.76 -15.05 2.08
CA SER A 32 5.16 -14.58 2.22
C SER A 32 5.63 -13.75 1.02
N SER A 33 4.77 -13.58 0.02
CA SER A 33 5.07 -12.85 -1.22
C SER A 33 3.85 -12.02 -1.64
N THR A 34 4.08 -10.77 -2.01
CA THR A 34 3.04 -9.81 -2.35
C THR A 34 3.33 -9.13 -3.69
N ALA A 35 2.40 -9.23 -4.64
CA ALA A 35 2.41 -8.40 -5.84
C ALA A 35 1.60 -7.13 -5.58
N THR A 36 2.17 -5.96 -5.83
CA THR A 36 1.49 -4.68 -5.58
C THR A 36 1.80 -3.65 -6.66
N ASN A 37 0.82 -2.79 -6.96
CA ASN A 37 1.02 -1.59 -7.78
C ASN A 37 1.14 -0.33 -6.92
N SER A 38 1.20 -0.46 -5.58
CA SER A 38 1.46 0.64 -4.67
C SER A 38 2.96 0.78 -4.40
N GLY A 39 3.56 1.90 -4.81
CA GLY A 39 4.97 2.18 -4.55
C GLY A 39 5.28 2.29 -3.05
N LYS A 40 4.31 2.78 -2.25
CA LYS A 40 4.42 2.85 -0.79
C LYS A 40 4.47 1.44 -0.19
N ALA A 41 3.54 0.56 -0.56
CA ALA A 41 3.52 -0.82 -0.10
C ALA A 41 4.78 -1.57 -0.51
N ALA A 42 5.26 -1.34 -1.73
CA ALA A 42 6.51 -1.94 -2.18
C ALA A 42 7.75 -1.50 -1.41
N THR A 43 7.67 -0.35 -0.72
CA THR A 43 8.77 0.17 0.10
C THR A 43 8.76 -0.42 1.50
N TYR A 44 7.60 -0.50 2.17
CA TYR A 44 7.56 -0.93 3.58
C TYR A 44 7.40 -2.45 3.76
N LEU A 45 6.65 -3.14 2.90
CA LEU A 45 6.39 -4.58 3.04
C LEU A 45 7.62 -5.49 3.08
N PRO A 46 8.73 -5.20 2.37
CA PRO A 46 9.93 -6.02 2.45
C PRO A 46 10.74 -5.87 3.74
N LEU A 47 10.44 -4.86 4.55
CA LEU A 47 11.17 -4.62 5.79
C LEU A 47 10.78 -5.67 6.83
N ASP A 48 11.75 -6.23 7.53
CA ASP A 48 11.50 -7.23 8.58
C ASP A 48 10.57 -6.70 9.69
N ALA A 49 10.64 -5.40 9.97
CA ALA A 49 9.75 -4.72 10.92
C ALA A 49 8.30 -4.60 10.41
N PHE A 50 8.03 -4.92 9.15
CA PHE A 50 6.75 -4.74 8.46
C PHE A 50 6.44 -5.94 7.55
N CYS A 51 6.33 -7.13 8.15
CA CYS A 51 5.93 -8.40 7.54
C CYS A 51 7.00 -9.12 6.68
N GLY A 52 8.18 -8.53 6.43
CA GLY A 52 9.30 -9.22 5.77
C GLY A 52 8.97 -9.88 4.41
N GLN A 53 8.03 -9.30 3.66
CA GLN A 53 7.43 -9.92 2.49
C GLN A 53 8.33 -9.80 1.25
N LYS A 54 8.34 -10.82 0.39
CA LYS A 54 8.93 -10.70 -0.94
C LYS A 54 7.99 -9.91 -1.86
N VAL A 55 8.43 -8.75 -2.35
CA VAL A 55 7.56 -7.88 -3.15
C VAL A 55 7.88 -7.91 -4.64
N LEU A 56 6.84 -8.00 -5.46
CA LEU A 56 6.87 -7.66 -6.88
C LEU A 56 6.09 -6.36 -7.12
N TYR A 57 6.78 -5.29 -7.51
CA TYR A 57 6.14 -4.03 -7.88
C TYR A 57 5.90 -3.94 -9.38
N ARG A 58 4.63 -3.94 -9.80
CA ARG A 58 4.23 -3.76 -11.21
C ARG A 58 2.76 -3.33 -11.30
N SER A 59 2.43 -2.49 -12.27
CA SER A 59 1.04 -2.24 -12.66
C SER A 59 0.58 -3.34 -13.62
N THR A 60 -0.60 -3.92 -13.41
CA THR A 60 -1.24 -4.75 -14.44
C THR A 60 -1.61 -3.89 -15.64
N PRO A 61 -1.45 -4.39 -16.89
CA PRO A 61 -2.10 -3.77 -18.03
C PRO A 61 -3.62 -3.76 -17.75
N MET A 62 -4.27 -2.63 -17.99
CA MET A 62 -5.74 -2.56 -17.93
C MET A 62 -6.29 -3.52 -18.98
N LEU A 63 -7.05 -4.52 -18.53
CA LEU A 63 -7.88 -5.38 -19.40
C LEU A 63 -9.05 -4.55 -19.97
#